data_AF-A0A3M2GZ15-F1
#
_entry.id   AF-A0A3M2GZ15-F1
#
_cell.length_a   1.000
_cell.length_b   1.000
_cell.length_c   1.000
_cell.angle_alpha   90.00
_cell.angle_beta   90.00
_cell.angle_gamma   90.00
#
_symmetry.space_group_name_H-M   'P 1'
#
loop_
_entity.id
_entity.type
_entity.pdbx_description
1 polymer ?
#
loop_
_entity_poly.entity_id
_entity_poly.type
_entity_poly.pdbx_seq_one_letter_code
_entity_poly.pdbx_strand_id
1 'polypeptide(L)'
;MKEFVERIEELLLLQEKLVNLMLLSGTRKFSFSVSSAFDVLYYNVELLDLIGEVLSAYERYQEEYGKEYLLNLSAEALSWMGILLPAIEDVCPIFFKEEPIRDIMNLLQALERLLRGEPYPISPIAQGVQNLSNFLKHQIYLARRSYLNLA
;
A
#
# COMPACT_ATOMS: atom_id res chain seq x y z
N MET A 1 -17.08 0.56 8.91
CA MET A 1 -16.16 1.72 8.99
C MET A 1 -15.18 1.59 10.15
N LYS A 2 -15.63 1.55 11.41
CA LYS A 2 -14.72 1.33 12.55
C LYS A 2 -13.85 0.06 12.39
N GLU A 3 -14.47 -1.06 12.03
CA GLU A 3 -13.77 -2.32 11.75
C GLU A 3 -12.76 -2.22 10.59
N PHE A 4 -13.02 -1.39 9.57
CA PHE A 4 -12.06 -1.17 8.47
C PHE A 4 -10.85 -0.36 8.95
N VAL A 5 -11.07 0.66 9.78
CA VAL A 5 -9.99 1.46 10.35
C VAL A 5 -9.12 0.62 11.27
N GLU A 6 -9.72 -0.16 12.17
CA GLU A 6 -8.99 -1.09 13.06
C GLU A 6 -8.15 -2.08 12.25
N ARG A 7 -8.71 -2.63 11.16
CA ARG A 7 -7.97 -3.53 10.27
C ARG A 7 -6.82 -2.83 9.53
N ILE A 8 -7.01 -1.57 9.11
CA ILE A 8 -5.95 -0.75 8.51
C ILE A 8 -4.80 -0.55 9.52
N GLU A 9 -5.11 -0.19 10.76
CA GLU A 9 -4.12 0.00 11.83
C GLU A 9 -3.32 -1.29 12.12
N GLU A 10 -4.01 -2.44 12.16
CA GLU A 10 -3.34 -3.74 12.33
C GLU A 10 -2.35 -4.02 11.19
N LEU A 11 -2.78 -3.81 9.94
CA LEU A 11 -1.94 -4.04 8.76
C LEU A 11 -0.77 -3.06 8.71
N LEU A 12 -0.98 -1.79 9.06
CA LEU A 12 0.07 -0.79 9.20
C LEU A 12 1.12 -1.19 10.23
N LEU A 13 0.69 -1.64 11.41
CA LEU A 13 1.61 -2.11 12.45
C LEU A 13 2.46 -3.30 11.98
N LEU A 14 1.88 -4.20 11.17
CA LEU A 14 2.63 -5.30 10.57
C LEU A 14 3.64 -4.80 9.52
N GLN A 15 3.25 -3.85 8.67
CA GLN A 15 4.14 -3.22 7.69
C GLN A 15 5.30 -2.50 8.37
N GLU A 16 5.02 -1.69 9.39
CA GLU A 16 6.02 -0.96 10.17
C GLU A 16 7.05 -1.93 10.76
N LYS A 17 6.57 -3.00 11.43
CA LYS A 17 7.46 -4.05 11.98
C LYS A 17 8.32 -4.68 10.90
N LEU A 18 7.74 -4.98 9.73
CA LEU A 18 8.46 -5.60 8.64
C LEU A 18 9.54 -4.67 8.08
N VAL A 19 9.19 -3.40 7.81
CA VAL A 19 10.14 -2.40 7.34
C VAL A 19 11.25 -2.18 8.37
N ASN A 20 10.92 -2.09 9.65
CA ASN A 20 11.90 -1.98 10.73
C ASN A 20 12.87 -3.18 10.75
N LEU A 21 12.37 -4.42 10.60
CA LEU A 21 13.22 -5.61 10.50
C LEU A 21 14.15 -5.55 9.28
N MET A 22 13.64 -5.08 8.15
CA MET A 22 14.45 -4.90 6.94
C MET A 22 15.53 -3.83 7.13
N LEU A 23 15.20 -2.68 7.70
CA LEU A 23 16.18 -1.61 7.97
C LEU A 23 17.24 -2.04 9.00
N LEU A 24 16.83 -2.75 10.06
CA LEU A 24 17.74 -3.27 11.10
C LEU A 24 18.69 -4.35 10.57
N SER A 25 18.30 -5.07 9.50
CA SER A 25 19.17 -6.08 8.88
C SER A 25 20.42 -5.48 8.19
N GLY A 26 20.43 -4.15 7.95
CA GLY A 26 21.58 -3.41 7.46
C GLY A 26 22.11 -3.95 6.12
N THR A 27 23.40 -4.29 6.06
CA THR A 27 24.05 -4.82 4.84
C THR A 27 23.78 -6.31 4.59
N ARG A 28 23.20 -7.03 5.56
CA ARG A 28 22.73 -8.40 5.32
C ARG A 28 21.37 -8.28 4.65
N LYS A 29 21.35 -8.43 3.32
CA LYS A 29 20.10 -8.44 2.53
C LYS A 29 19.05 -9.28 3.24
N PHE A 30 18.00 -8.63 3.75
CA PHE A 30 16.84 -9.32 4.27
C PHE A 30 16.27 -10.19 3.13
N SER A 31 16.46 -11.51 3.21
CA SER A 31 16.04 -12.42 2.15
C SER A 31 14.63 -12.92 2.46
N PHE A 32 13.65 -12.43 1.72
CA PHE A 32 12.34 -13.05 1.70
C PHE A 32 12.41 -14.40 0.98
N SER A 33 11.60 -15.37 1.41
CA SER A 33 11.25 -16.46 0.49
C SER A 33 10.25 -15.92 -0.53
N VAL A 34 10.17 -16.52 -1.72
CA VAL A 34 9.18 -16.15 -2.74
C VAL A 34 7.75 -16.27 -2.18
N SER A 35 7.47 -17.28 -1.35
CA SER A 35 6.17 -17.42 -0.67
C SER A 35 5.88 -16.23 0.25
N SER A 36 6.85 -15.87 1.10
CA SER A 36 6.68 -14.75 2.03
C SER A 36 6.53 -13.41 1.30
N ALA A 37 7.21 -13.24 0.15
CA ALA A 37 7.03 -12.08 -0.71
C ALA A 37 5.58 -11.98 -1.21
N PHE A 38 4.99 -13.09 -1.66
CA PHE A 38 3.58 -13.12 -2.04
C PHE A 38 2.64 -12.81 -0.88
N ASP A 39 2.89 -13.35 0.32
CA ASP A 39 2.07 -13.06 1.50
C ASP A 39 2.06 -11.55 1.81
N VAL A 40 3.22 -10.91 1.80
CA VAL A 40 3.33 -9.45 2.01
C VAL A 40 2.58 -8.68 0.92
N LEU A 41 2.69 -9.10 -0.34
CA LEU A 41 1.96 -8.48 -1.45
C LEU A 41 0.45 -8.60 -1.30
N TYR A 42 -0.07 -9.74 -0.83
CA TYR A 42 -1.49 -9.90 -0.56
C TYR A 42 -1.97 -8.99 0.57
N TYR A 43 -1.20 -8.85 1.65
CA TYR A 43 -1.53 -7.90 2.72
C TYR A 43 -1.50 -6.45 2.24
N ASN A 44 -0.54 -6.09 1.37
CA ASN A 44 -0.49 -4.74 0.78
C ASN A 44 -1.72 -4.47 -0.11
N VAL A 45 -2.17 -5.47 -0.88
CA VAL A 45 -3.38 -5.36 -1.68
C VAL A 45 -4.63 -5.20 -0.79
N GLU A 46 -4.75 -6.02 0.25
CA GLU A 46 -5.85 -5.89 1.23
C GLU A 46 -5.89 -4.47 1.82
N LEU A 47 -4.72 -3.95 2.21
CA LEU A 47 -4.61 -2.60 2.76
C LEU A 47 -5.02 -1.52 1.75
N LEU A 48 -4.61 -1.63 0.49
CA LEU A 48 -5.05 -0.68 -0.56
C LEU A 48 -6.56 -0.74 -0.80
N ASP A 49 -7.17 -1.93 -0.80
CA ASP A 49 -8.63 -2.07 -0.94
C ASP A 49 -9.35 -1.36 0.21
N LEU A 50 -8.90 -1.58 1.45
CA LEU A 50 -9.49 -0.94 2.63
C LEU A 50 -9.33 0.58 2.61
N ILE A 51 -8.15 1.08 2.21
CA ILE A 51 -7.91 2.51 2.05
C ILE A 51 -8.81 3.08 0.94
N GLY A 52 -8.92 2.39 -0.20
CA GLY A 52 -9.78 2.80 -1.31
C GLY A 52 -11.24 2.97 -0.89
N GLU A 53 -11.76 2.01 -0.12
CA GLU A 53 -13.11 2.06 0.45
C GLU A 53 -13.29 3.23 1.42
N VAL A 54 -12.33 3.43 2.32
CA VAL A 54 -12.39 4.49 3.34
C VAL A 54 -12.28 5.87 2.71
N LEU A 55 -11.38 6.07 1.74
CA LEU A 55 -11.25 7.33 1.00
C LEU A 55 -12.48 7.61 0.12
N SER A 56 -13.12 6.58 -0.44
CA SER A 56 -14.37 6.73 -1.19
C SER A 56 -15.54 7.16 -0.27
N ALA A 57 -15.49 6.79 1.00
CA ALA A 57 -16.45 7.21 2.01
C ALA A 57 -16.06 8.53 2.73
N TYR A 58 -14.93 9.16 2.38
CA TYR A 58 -14.34 10.29 3.10
C TYR A 58 -15.31 11.45 3.33
N GLU A 59 -16.08 11.85 2.31
CA GLU A 59 -17.03 12.96 2.43
C GLU A 59 -18.19 12.68 3.39
N ARG A 60 -18.49 11.39 3.66
CA ARG A 60 -19.56 10.97 4.57
C ARG A 60 -19.17 11.07 6.04
N TYR A 61 -17.89 11.29 6.34
CA TYR A 61 -17.43 11.52 7.71
C TYR A 61 -17.89 12.89 8.19
N GLN A 62 -18.56 12.91 9.35
CA GLN A 62 -19.02 14.15 9.98
C GLN A 62 -17.93 14.80 10.84
N GLU A 63 -17.03 14.01 11.40
CA GLU A 63 -15.96 14.47 12.28
C GLU A 63 -14.70 14.83 11.50
N GLU A 64 -14.25 16.07 11.63
CA GLU A 64 -13.06 16.59 10.95
C GLU A 64 -11.77 15.92 11.44
N TYR A 65 -11.67 15.63 12.74
CA TYR A 65 -10.57 14.85 13.31
C TYR A 65 -10.49 13.44 12.70
N GLY A 66 -11.65 12.80 12.49
CA GLY A 66 -11.72 11.50 11.83
C GLY A 66 -11.23 11.55 10.38
N LYS A 67 -11.49 12.65 9.67
CA LYS A 67 -11.01 12.84 8.29
C LYS A 67 -9.49 12.95 8.21
N GLU A 68 -8.90 13.84 9.01
CA GLU A 68 -7.44 14.02 9.04
C GLU A 68 -6.73 12.72 9.40
N TYR A 69 -7.25 12.01 10.42
CA TYR A 69 -6.72 10.73 10.84
C TYR A 69 -6.72 9.68 9.71
N LEU A 70 -7.80 9.58 8.92
CA LEU A 70 -7.85 8.66 7.77
C LEU A 70 -6.86 9.02 6.66
N LEU A 71 -6.67 10.32 6.40
CA LEU A 71 -5.67 10.77 5.43
C LEU A 71 -4.26 10.41 5.90
N ASN A 72 -3.98 10.57 7.20
CA ASN A 72 -2.70 10.17 7.80
C ASN A 72 -2.46 8.66 7.67
N LEU A 73 -3.43 7.82 8.02
CA LEU A 73 -3.32 6.36 7.85
C LEU A 73 -3.07 5.98 6.38
N SER A 74 -3.78 6.63 5.45
CA SER A 74 -3.62 6.39 4.02
C SER A 74 -2.23 6.77 3.52
N ALA A 75 -1.71 7.92 3.98
CA ALA A 75 -0.38 8.40 3.63
C ALA A 75 0.71 7.50 4.24
N GLU A 76 0.52 7.05 5.48
CA GLU A 76 1.43 6.12 6.14
C GLU A 76 1.51 4.79 5.39
N ALA A 77 0.37 4.21 5.04
CA ALA A 77 0.31 2.93 4.32
C ALA A 77 1.03 2.99 2.97
N LEU A 78 0.76 4.05 2.19
CA LEU A 78 1.42 4.26 0.91
C LEU A 78 2.92 4.49 1.09
N SER A 79 3.34 5.18 2.15
CA SER A 79 4.76 5.39 2.47
C SER A 79 5.46 4.07 2.78
N TRP A 80 4.86 3.21 3.60
CA TRP A 80 5.41 1.88 3.88
C TRP A 80 5.47 1.01 2.62
N MET A 81 4.44 1.03 1.77
CA MET A 81 4.46 0.32 0.49
C MET A 81 5.57 0.82 -0.44
N GLY A 82 5.84 2.12 -0.47
CA GLY A 82 6.95 2.70 -1.24
C GLY A 82 8.32 2.14 -0.85
N ILE A 83 8.48 1.67 0.38
CA ILE A 83 9.70 1.01 0.88
C ILE A 83 9.66 -0.51 0.64
N LEU A 84 8.50 -1.14 0.85
CA LEU A 84 8.36 -2.60 0.77
C LEU A 84 8.41 -3.12 -0.67
N LEU A 85 7.70 -2.48 -1.61
CA LEU A 85 7.58 -2.98 -2.97
C LEU A 85 8.93 -3.11 -3.70
N PRO A 86 9.86 -2.14 -3.63
CA PRO A 86 11.19 -2.30 -4.24
C PRO A 86 11.97 -3.48 -3.67
N ALA A 87 11.92 -3.67 -2.35
CA ALA A 87 12.62 -4.76 -1.71
C ALA A 87 12.02 -6.14 -2.03
N ILE A 88 10.71 -6.19 -2.28
CA ILE A 88 10.05 -7.40 -2.78
C ILE A 88 10.47 -7.68 -4.22
N GLU A 89 10.51 -6.66 -5.08
CA GLU A 89 10.92 -6.78 -6.48
C GLU A 89 12.37 -7.31 -6.61
N ASP A 90 13.27 -6.90 -5.71
CA ASP A 90 14.64 -7.40 -5.66
C ASP A 90 14.74 -8.93 -5.42
N VAL A 91 13.73 -9.53 -4.78
CA VAL A 91 13.68 -10.96 -4.43
C VAL A 91 12.79 -11.75 -5.38
N CYS A 92 11.64 -11.17 -5.73
CA CYS A 92 10.61 -11.75 -6.56
C CYS A 92 10.21 -10.71 -7.60
N PRO A 93 10.92 -10.67 -8.75
CA PRO A 93 10.60 -9.71 -9.81
C PRO A 93 9.21 -10.00 -10.37
N ILE A 94 8.30 -9.03 -10.24
CA ILE A 94 6.89 -9.13 -10.62
C ILE A 94 6.36 -7.88 -11.31
N PHE A 95 7.02 -6.72 -11.19
CA PHE A 95 6.55 -5.46 -11.78
C PHE A 95 7.11 -5.29 -13.20
N PHE A 96 6.41 -5.86 -14.18
CA PHE A 96 6.88 -6.11 -15.56
C PHE A 96 7.09 -4.90 -16.50
N LYS A 97 7.29 -3.66 -16.02
CA LYS A 97 7.64 -2.38 -16.73
C LYS A 97 6.88 -1.16 -16.20
N GLU A 98 5.77 -1.37 -15.49
CA GLU A 98 5.00 -0.31 -14.84
C GLU A 98 5.56 -0.08 -13.42
N GLU A 99 5.73 1.18 -13.03
CA GLU A 99 6.37 1.56 -11.77
C GLU A 99 5.30 1.85 -10.70
N PRO A 100 4.82 0.86 -9.91
CA PRO A 100 3.88 1.10 -8.83
C PRO A 100 4.39 2.14 -7.83
N ILE A 101 5.72 2.29 -7.72
CA ILE A 101 6.38 3.31 -6.90
C ILE A 101 6.03 4.71 -7.36
N ARG A 102 5.98 4.96 -8.68
CA ARG A 102 5.62 6.27 -9.23
C ARG A 102 4.17 6.61 -8.89
N ASP A 103 3.28 5.64 -9.00
CA ASP A 103 1.87 5.83 -8.64
C ASP A 103 1.69 6.09 -7.14
N ILE A 104 2.41 5.34 -6.29
CA ILE A 104 2.46 5.57 -4.85
C ILE A 104 2.93 7.00 -4.54
N MET A 105 4.03 7.46 -5.15
CA MET A 105 4.55 8.82 -4.93
C MET A 105 3.55 9.90 -5.37
N ASN A 106 2.86 9.72 -6.50
CA ASN A 106 1.84 10.64 -6.97
C ASN A 106 0.65 10.71 -5.99
N LEU A 107 0.23 9.56 -5.46
CA LEU A 107 -0.86 9.48 -4.47
C LEU A 107 -0.46 10.11 -3.14
N LEU A 108 0.77 9.87 -2.67
CA LEU A 108 1.32 10.50 -1.47
C LEU A 108 1.33 12.01 -1.59
N GLN A 109 1.81 12.56 -2.70
CA GLN A 109 1.78 14.00 -2.94
C GLN A 109 0.36 14.56 -2.92
N ALA A 110 -0.61 13.85 -3.50
CA ALA A 110 -2.01 14.28 -3.48
C ALA A 110 -2.62 14.26 -2.05
N LEU A 111 -2.29 13.24 -1.25
CA LEU A 111 -2.70 13.17 0.16
C LEU A 111 -2.05 14.26 1.01
N GLU A 112 -0.76 14.54 0.82
CA GLU A 112 -0.06 15.61 1.53
C GLU A 112 -0.69 16.98 1.26
N ARG A 113 -1.13 17.24 0.02
CA ARG A 113 -1.83 18.48 -0.32
C ARG A 113 -3.13 18.62 0.46
N LEU A 114 -3.90 17.53 0.57
CA LEU A 114 -5.10 17.49 1.40
C LEU A 114 -4.80 17.73 2.89
N LEU A 115 -3.77 17.08 3.42
CA LEU A 115 -3.33 17.24 4.81
C LEU A 115 -2.86 18.68 5.11
N ARG A 116 -2.33 19.39 4.11
CA ARG A 116 -1.98 20.83 4.21
C ARG A 116 -3.19 21.76 4.05
N GLY A 117 -4.40 21.22 3.86
CA GLY A 117 -5.62 22.00 3.64
C GLY A 117 -5.72 22.61 2.26
N GLU A 118 -4.94 22.15 1.28
CA GLU A 118 -5.11 22.59 -0.10
C GLU A 118 -6.43 22.01 -0.68
N PRO A 119 -7.19 22.80 -1.45
CA PRO A 119 -8.40 22.31 -2.11
C PRO A 119 -8.03 21.29 -3.18
N TYR A 120 -8.20 20.01 -2.85
CA TYR A 120 -7.97 18.89 -3.76
C TYR A 120 -9.15 17.91 -3.64
N PRO A 121 -9.70 17.40 -4.75
CA PRO A 121 -10.78 16.42 -4.67
C PRO A 121 -10.25 15.07 -4.16
N ILE A 122 -10.94 14.45 -3.21
CA ILE A 122 -10.55 13.13 -2.68
C ILE A 122 -10.79 11.99 -3.69
N SER A 123 -11.79 12.14 -4.56
CA SER A 123 -12.22 11.10 -5.50
C SER A 123 -11.10 10.59 -6.42
N PRO A 124 -10.26 11.43 -7.05
CA PRO A 124 -9.11 10.97 -7.82
C PRO A 124 -8.09 10.16 -7.01
N ILE A 125 -7.90 10.47 -5.72
CA ILE A 125 -6.97 9.73 -4.85
C ILE A 125 -7.54 8.35 -4.57
N ALA A 126 -8.82 8.26 -4.17
CA ALA A 126 -9.49 6.99 -3.94
C ALA A 126 -9.47 6.10 -5.19
N GLN A 127 -9.75 6.68 -6.37
CA GLN A 127 -9.68 5.96 -7.64
C GLN A 127 -8.26 5.49 -7.97
N GLY A 128 -7.24 6.33 -7.73
CA GLY A 128 -5.86 5.95 -7.96
C GLY A 128 -5.38 4.84 -7.04
N VAL A 129 -5.77 4.86 -5.76
CA VAL A 129 -5.54 3.73 -4.82
C VAL A 129 -6.20 2.45 -5.32
N GLN A 130 -7.44 2.51 -5.80
CA GLN A 130 -8.13 1.33 -6.34
C GLN A 130 -7.46 0.79 -7.61
N ASN A 131 -7.00 1.68 -8.49
CA ASN A 131 -6.26 1.31 -9.69
C ASN A 131 -4.95 0.61 -9.34
N LEU A 132 -4.22 1.13 -8.35
CA LEU A 132 -2.99 0.52 -7.84
C LEU A 132 -3.27 -0.87 -7.26
N SER A 133 -4.32 -1.03 -6.45
CA SER A 133 -4.74 -2.34 -5.94
C SER A 133 -5.01 -3.33 -7.08
N ASN A 134 -5.80 -2.93 -8.07
CA ASN A 134 -6.15 -3.77 -9.21
C ASN A 134 -4.92 -4.16 -10.05
N PHE A 135 -4.00 -3.21 -10.24
CA PHE A 135 -2.73 -3.47 -10.90
C PHE A 135 -1.91 -4.52 -10.13
N LEU A 136 -1.72 -4.34 -8.82
CA LEU A 136 -0.96 -5.29 -8.00
C LEU A 136 -1.61 -6.67 -7.99
N LYS A 137 -2.94 -6.78 -7.86
CA LYS A 137 -3.67 -8.05 -7.98
C LYS A 137 -3.36 -8.77 -9.29
N HIS A 138 -3.39 -8.04 -10.40
CA HIS A 138 -3.10 -8.59 -11.72
C HIS A 138 -1.64 -9.08 -11.82
N GLN A 139 -0.67 -8.28 -11.38
CA GLN A 139 0.74 -8.68 -11.40
C GLN A 139 1.01 -9.89 -10.50
N ILE A 140 0.46 -9.90 -9.28
CA ILE A 140 0.56 -11.02 -8.34
C ILE A 140 -0.02 -12.30 -8.96
N TYR A 141 -1.16 -12.22 -9.63
CA TYR A 141 -1.77 -13.36 -10.32
C TYR A 141 -0.86 -13.93 -11.42
N LEU A 142 -0.32 -13.07 -12.29
CA LEU A 142 0.59 -13.48 -13.37
C LEU A 142 1.88 -14.08 -12.81
N ALA A 143 2.48 -13.43 -11.81
CA ALA A 143 3.69 -13.88 -11.16
C ALA A 143 3.47 -15.24 -10.50
N ARG A 144 2.45 -15.38 -9.65
CA ARG A 144 2.17 -16.63 -8.93
C ARG A 144 2.00 -17.80 -9.89
N ARG A 145 1.27 -17.62 -10.99
CA ARG A 145 1.14 -18.66 -12.03
C ARG A 145 2.49 -19.04 -12.64
N SER A 146 3.37 -18.06 -12.84
CA SER A 146 4.70 -18.30 -13.41
C SER A 146 5.61 -19.04 -12.43
N TYR A 147 5.65 -18.64 -11.16
CA TYR A 147 6.45 -19.29 -10.12
C TYR A 147 5.94 -20.70 -9.77
N LEU A 148 4.62 -20.94 -9.81
CA LEU A 148 4.05 -22.29 -9.61
C LEU A 148 4.34 -23.25 -10.76
N ASN A 149 4.52 -22.75 -11.98
CA ASN A 149 4.88 -23.59 -13.14
C ASN A 149 6.39 -23.89 -13.23
N LEU A 150 7.20 -23.21 -12.41
CA LEU A 150 8.66 -23.38 -12.33
C LEU A 150 9.10 -24.26 -11.15
N ALA A 151 8.19 -24.59 -10.23
CA ALA A 151 8.39 -25.46 -9.07
C ALA A 151 7.97 -26.90 -9.38
#